data_AF-A0A3N5HMZ1-F1
#
_entry.id   AF-A0A3N5HMZ1-F1
#
_cell.length_a   1.000
_cell.length_b   1.000
_cell.length_c   1.000
_cell.angle_alpha   90.00
_cell.angle_beta   90.00
_cell.angle_gamma   90.00
#
_symmetry.space_group_name_H-M   'P 1'
#
loop_
_entity.id
_entity.type
_entity.pdbx_description
1 polymer ?
#
loop_
_entity_poly.entity_id
_entity_poly.type
_entity_poly.pdbx_seq_one_letter_code
_entity_poly.pdbx_strand_id
1 'polypeptide(L)'
;MPTRAVALLAMWGALEHLFSPAKQELRFRVAANIAAYLDPPGPSRLTLHRQITKLYDARSAVAHGTRLKSPDAWSETYALANRILMKMLAHNHIPSKEDLENELFAPDI
;
A
#
# COMPACT_ATOMS: atom_id res chain seq x y z
N MET A 1 -5.29 22.79 6.49
CA MET A 1 -5.25 21.41 5.96
C MET A 1 -3.88 21.16 5.34
N PRO A 2 -3.22 20.01 5.59
CA PRO A 2 -1.94 19.69 4.96
C PRO A 2 -2.08 19.71 3.43
N THR A 3 -0.99 20.03 2.71
CA THR A 3 -0.98 19.93 1.25
C THR A 3 -1.15 18.47 0.83
N ARG A 4 -1.67 18.21 -0.38
CA ARG A 4 -1.82 16.84 -0.89
C ARG A 4 -0.50 16.07 -0.92
N ALA A 5 0.62 16.77 -1.15
CA ALA A 5 1.95 16.19 -1.07
C ALA A 5 2.31 15.72 0.36
N VAL A 6 2.06 16.55 1.38
CA VAL A 6 2.30 16.17 2.78
C VAL A 6 1.40 15.02 3.20
N ALA A 7 0.12 15.06 2.82
CA ALA A 7 -0.84 13.99 3.12
C ALA A 7 -0.42 12.67 2.45
N LEU A 8 0.04 12.71 1.20
CA LEU A 8 0.56 11.54 0.48
C LEU A 8 1.76 10.93 1.20
N LEU A 9 2.74 11.75 1.59
CA LEU A 9 3.93 11.28 2.30
C LEU A 9 3.58 10.68 3.67
N ALA A 10 2.69 11.32 4.42
CA ALA A 10 2.23 10.80 5.71
C ALA A 10 1.49 9.46 5.57
N MET A 11 0.61 9.34 4.58
CA MET A 11 -0.13 8.11 4.32
C MET A 11 0.80 6.95 3.96
N TRP A 12 1.75 7.18 3.07
CA TRP A 12 2.73 6.16 2.71
C TRP A 12 3.66 5.80 3.87
N GLY A 13 4.06 6.76 4.72
CA GLY A 13 4.79 6.43 5.95
C GLY A 13 4.02 5.49 6.87
N ALA A 14 2.70 5.66 6.99
CA ALA A 14 1.85 4.74 7.76
C ALA A 14 1.73 3.36 7.08
N LEU A 15 1.53 3.32 5.76
CA LEU A 15 1.47 2.08 4.99
C LEU A 15 2.79 1.30 5.03
N GLU A 16 3.92 1.99 4.92
CA GLU A 16 5.27 1.40 5.07
C GLU A 16 5.41 0.74 6.44
N HIS A 17 4.96 1.39 7.51
CA HIS A 17 5.02 0.85 8.86
C HIS A 17 4.14 -0.40 9.05
N LEU A 18 2.94 -0.40 8.48
CA LEU A 18 2.00 -1.52 8.58
C LEU A 18 2.41 -2.73 7.74
N PHE A 19 2.92 -2.50 6.52
CA PHE A 19 3.11 -3.55 5.52
C PHE A 19 4.57 -3.90 5.24
N SER A 20 5.55 -3.18 5.78
CA SER A 20 6.96 -3.59 5.68
C SER A 20 7.82 -2.99 6.80
N PRO A 21 7.93 -3.63 7.97
CA PRO A 21 8.87 -3.19 9.01
C PRO A 21 10.35 -3.33 8.58
N ALA A 22 10.63 -4.11 7.54
CA ALA A 22 11.97 -4.25 6.98
C ALA A 22 12.33 -3.07 6.06
N LYS A 23 13.55 -2.55 6.21
CA LYS A 23 14.06 -1.38 5.46
C LYS A 23 14.57 -1.70 4.05
N GLN A 24 14.76 -2.97 3.73
CA GLN A 24 15.26 -3.41 2.42
C GLN A 24 14.08 -3.69 1.49
N GLU A 25 14.21 -3.33 0.21
CA GLU A 25 13.22 -3.62 -0.83
C GLU A 25 11.80 -3.08 -0.52
N LEU A 26 11.73 -1.94 0.20
CA LEU A 26 10.48 -1.37 0.73
C LEU A 26 9.37 -1.28 -0.32
N ARG A 27 9.71 -0.78 -1.52
CA ARG A 27 8.81 -0.67 -2.67
C ARG A 27 8.13 -2.00 -3.01
N PHE A 28 8.91 -3.07 -3.14
CA PHE A 28 8.39 -4.38 -3.50
C PHE A 28 7.59 -4.98 -2.36
N ARG A 29 8.13 -4.95 -1.13
CA ARG A 29 7.51 -5.56 0.04
C ARG A 29 6.17 -4.94 0.39
N VAL A 30 6.10 -3.61 0.44
CA VAL A 30 4.85 -2.89 0.72
C VAL A 30 3.82 -3.20 -0.37
N ALA A 31 4.21 -3.16 -1.64
CA ALA A 31 3.29 -3.47 -2.74
C ALA A 31 2.79 -4.92 -2.69
N ALA A 32 3.67 -5.89 -2.44
CA ALA A 32 3.35 -7.31 -2.39
C ALA A 32 2.43 -7.62 -1.20
N ASN A 33 2.76 -7.13 -0.01
CA ASN A 33 1.99 -7.39 1.21
C ASN A 33 0.61 -6.72 1.15
N ILE A 34 0.50 -5.48 0.64
CA ILE A 34 -0.82 -4.84 0.45
C ILE A 34 -1.65 -5.62 -0.58
N ALA A 35 -1.05 -6.03 -1.70
CA ALA A 35 -1.78 -6.75 -2.74
C ALA A 35 -2.29 -8.11 -2.22
N ALA A 36 -1.42 -8.87 -1.53
CA ALA A 36 -1.79 -10.14 -0.91
C ALA A 36 -2.86 -9.95 0.17
N TYR A 37 -2.72 -8.91 0.99
CA TYR A 37 -3.72 -8.57 2.01
C TYR A 37 -5.07 -8.18 1.41
N LEU A 38 -5.15 -7.63 0.20
CA LEU A 38 -6.41 -7.13 -0.36
C LEU A 38 -7.12 -8.08 -1.31
N ASP A 39 -6.37 -8.89 -2.07
CA ASP A 39 -6.90 -9.79 -3.10
C ASP A 39 -6.41 -11.22 -2.86
N PRO A 40 -7.25 -12.26 -3.08
CA PRO A 40 -6.80 -13.66 -3.06
C PRO A 40 -5.80 -13.94 -4.21
N PRO A 41 -5.11 -15.09 -4.21
CA PRO A 41 -4.20 -15.45 -5.29
C PRO A 41 -4.88 -15.43 -6.66
N GLY A 42 -4.31 -14.71 -7.62
CA GLY A 42 -4.84 -14.64 -8.98
C GLY A 42 -4.42 -13.40 -9.77
N PRO A 43 -4.95 -13.24 -11.01
CA PRO A 43 -4.62 -12.12 -11.89
C PRO A 43 -4.96 -10.73 -11.32
N SER A 44 -5.98 -10.63 -10.47
CA SER A 44 -6.35 -9.39 -9.77
C SER A 44 -5.25 -8.92 -8.82
N ARG A 45 -4.73 -9.83 -7.99
CA ARG A 45 -3.61 -9.55 -7.06
C ARG A 45 -2.38 -9.03 -7.80
N LEU A 46 -2.02 -9.62 -8.94
CA LEU A 46 -0.91 -9.15 -9.77
C LEU A 46 -1.16 -7.75 -10.35
N THR A 47 -2.39 -7.49 -10.78
CA THR A 47 -2.80 -6.18 -11.31
C THR A 47 -2.73 -5.12 -10.22
N LEU A 48 -3.24 -5.42 -9.03
CA LEU A 48 -3.19 -4.56 -7.87
C LEU A 48 -1.75 -4.28 -7.42
N HIS A 49 -0.90 -5.30 -7.35
CA HIS A 49 0.53 -5.14 -7.05
C HIS A 49 1.20 -4.12 -8.00
N ARG A 50 0.95 -4.24 -9.31
CA ARG A 50 1.47 -3.30 -10.32
C ARG A 50 0.92 -1.87 -10.12
N GLN A 51 -0.34 -1.74 -9.75
CA GLN A 51 -0.93 -0.43 -9.44
C GLN A 51 -0.29 0.20 -8.20
N ILE A 52 -0.19 -0.54 -7.09
CA ILE A 52 0.40 -0.05 -5.84
C ILE A 52 1.86 0.36 -6.06
N THR A 53 2.59 -0.42 -6.86
CA THR A 53 3.97 -0.11 -7.24
C THR A 53 4.09 1.26 -7.91
N LYS A 54 3.17 1.58 -8.85
CA LYS A 54 3.14 2.90 -9.52
C LYS A 54 2.81 4.04 -8.54
N LEU A 55 1.90 3.80 -7.60
CA LEU A 55 1.56 4.78 -6.56
C LEU A 55 2.74 5.04 -5.61
N TYR A 56 3.49 3.99 -5.26
CA TYR A 56 4.72 4.12 -4.49
C TYR A 56 5.77 4.95 -5.24
N ASP A 57 5.95 4.70 -6.54
CA ASP A 57 6.87 5.47 -7.39
C ASP A 57 6.48 6.95 -7.45
N ALA A 58 5.18 7.25 -7.52
CA ALA A 58 4.67 8.62 -7.46
C ALA A 58 4.98 9.29 -6.11
N ARG A 59 4.80 8.58 -4.98
CA ARG A 59 5.23 9.07 -3.65
C ARG A 59 6.73 9.33 -3.59
N SER A 60 7.54 8.44 -4.14
CA SER A 60 9.00 8.60 -4.18
C SER A 60 9.39 9.89 -4.93
N ALA A 61 8.79 10.14 -6.10
CA ALA A 61 9.00 11.36 -6.85
C ALA A 61 8.63 12.63 -6.05
N VAL A 62 7.51 12.60 -5.32
CA VAL A 62 7.07 13.72 -4.47
C VAL A 62 8.03 13.97 -3.31
N ALA A 63 8.56 12.91 -2.69
CA ALA A 63 9.56 13.04 -1.62
C ALA A 63 10.84 13.73 -2.12
N HIS A 64 11.19 13.55 -3.40
CA HIS A 64 12.32 14.22 -4.05
C HIS A 64 11.97 15.60 -4.64
N GLY A 65 10.79 16.15 -4.33
CA GLY A 65 10.40 17.52 -4.70
C GLY A 65 9.62 17.63 -6.02
N THR A 66 9.22 16.52 -6.63
CA THR A 66 8.37 16.54 -7.83
C THR A 66 6.95 17.00 -7.45
N ARG A 67 6.37 17.93 -8.22
CA ARG A 67 4.95 18.30 -8.04
C ARG A 67 4.04 17.17 -8.50
N LEU A 68 2.96 16.94 -7.75
CA LEU A 68 1.90 16.00 -8.13
C LEU A 68 1.29 16.42 -9.48
N LYS A 69 1.24 15.47 -10.43
CA LYS A 69 0.53 15.61 -11.71
C LYS A 69 -0.83 14.93 -11.60
N SER A 70 -1.82 15.41 -12.36
CA SER A 70 -3.18 14.83 -12.44
C SER A 70 -3.24 13.72 -13.51
N PRO A 71 -3.99 12.60 -13.32
CA PRO A 71 -4.81 12.28 -12.15
C PRO A 71 -3.95 12.12 -10.89
N ASP A 72 -4.36 12.83 -9.83
CA ASP A 72 -3.54 13.12 -8.65
C ASP A 72 -3.32 11.83 -7.85
N ALA A 73 -2.06 11.37 -7.78
CA ALA A 73 -1.66 10.15 -7.07
C ALA A 73 -2.16 10.09 -5.61
N TRP A 74 -2.49 11.25 -5.03
CA TRP A 74 -3.21 11.36 -3.76
C TRP A 74 -4.57 10.65 -3.77
N SER A 75 -5.42 10.88 -4.76
CA SER A 75 -6.78 10.32 -4.80
C SER A 75 -6.76 8.80 -4.87
N GLU A 76 -5.86 8.23 -5.67
CA GLU A 76 -5.69 6.78 -5.77
C GLU A 76 -5.07 6.19 -4.50
N THR A 77 -4.10 6.87 -3.89
CA THR A 77 -3.53 6.44 -2.59
C THR A 77 -4.58 6.48 -1.49
N TYR A 78 -5.43 7.51 -1.46
CA TYR A 78 -6.53 7.62 -0.51
C TYR A 78 -7.55 6.49 -0.68
N ALA A 79 -7.94 6.17 -1.92
CA ALA A 79 -8.85 5.06 -2.20
C ALA A 79 -8.25 3.72 -1.74
N LEU A 80 -6.95 3.48 -2.00
CA LEU A 80 -6.24 2.30 -1.53
C LEU A 80 -6.22 2.22 0.00
N ALA A 81 -5.84 3.31 0.69
CA ALA A 81 -5.79 3.37 2.14
C ALA A 81 -7.17 3.14 2.76
N ASN A 82 -8.23 3.72 2.19
CA ASN A 82 -9.60 3.48 2.64
C ASN A 82 -10.00 2.01 2.48
N ARG A 83 -9.64 1.37 1.35
CA ARG A 83 -9.89 -0.06 1.14
C ARG A 83 -9.19 -0.93 2.19
N ILE A 84 -7.95 -0.61 2.54
CA ILE A 84 -7.17 -1.29 3.58
C ILE A 84 -7.85 -1.14 4.94
N LEU A 85 -8.16 0.10 5.33
CA LEU A 85 -8.79 0.39 6.63
C LEU A 85 -10.15 -0.30 6.75
N MET A 86 -10.97 -0.28 5.70
CA MET A 86 -12.24 -0.97 5.70
C MET A 86 -12.06 -2.49 5.86
N LYS A 87 -11.04 -3.10 5.25
CA LYS A 87 -10.74 -4.53 5.45
C LYS A 87 -10.31 -4.82 6.90
N MET A 88 -9.46 -3.97 7.50
CA MET A 88 -9.05 -4.11 8.90
C MET A 88 -10.24 -4.01 9.86
N LEU A 89 -11.11 -3.02 9.66
CA LEU A 89 -12.31 -2.83 10.46
C LEU A 89 -13.31 -3.98 10.30
N ALA A 90 -13.53 -4.45 9.08
CA ALA A 90 -14.45 -5.56 8.81
C ALA A 90 -14.02 -6.87 9.51
N HIS A 91 -12.71 -7.10 9.67
CA HIS A 91 -12.18 -8.28 10.37
C HIS A 91 -11.85 -8.00 11.84
N ASN A 92 -12.01 -6.75 12.32
CA ASN A 92 -11.56 -6.29 13.63
C ASN A 92 -10.10 -6.70 13.94
N HIS A 93 -9.24 -6.66 12.91
CA HIS A 93 -7.87 -7.16 12.99
C HIS A 93 -6.92 -6.32 12.15
N ILE A 94 -5.80 -5.94 12.76
CA ILE A 94 -4.68 -5.29 12.07
C ILE A 94 -3.67 -6.41 11.75
N PRO A 95 -3.29 -6.61 10.48
CA PRO A 95 -2.42 -7.72 10.11
C PRO A 95 -1.07 -7.60 10.79
N SER A 96 -0.66 -8.69 11.44
CA SER A 96 0.69 -8.87 11.97
C SER A 96 1.67 -9.25 10.85
N LYS A 97 2.96 -9.28 11.16
CA LYS A 97 3.99 -9.76 10.23
C LYS A 97 3.74 -11.21 9.79
N GLU A 98 3.31 -12.06 10.72
CA GLU A 98 3.01 -13.46 10.46
C GLU A 98 1.79 -13.61 9.54
N ASP A 99 0.73 -12.82 9.77
CA ASP A 99 -0.45 -12.82 8.89
C ASP A 99 -0.08 -12.45 7.46
N LEU A 100 0.76 -11.43 7.28
CA LEU A 100 1.22 -11.00 5.95
C LEU A 100 2.10 -12.05 5.26
N GLU A 101 2.98 -12.73 6.01
CA GLU A 101 3.80 -13.82 5.47
C GLU A 101 2.93 -15.02 5.06
N ASN A 102 1.94 -15.39 5.88
CA ASN A 102 0.98 -16.44 5.55
C ASN A 102 0.17 -16.09 4.30
N GLU A 103 -0.41 -14.89 4.21
CA GLU A 103 -1.16 -14.44 3.03
C GLU A 103 -0.33 -14.40 1.73
N LEU A 104 0.97 -14.14 1.87
CA LEU A 104 1.90 -14.05 0.74
C LEU A 104 2.34 -15.43 0.25
N PHE A 105 2.65 -16.37 1.15
CA PHE A 105 3.32 -17.63 0.81
C PHE A 105 2.47 -18.89 1.02
N ALA A 106 1.48 -18.86 1.90
CA ALA A 106 0.61 -19.99 2.22
C ALA A 106 -0.85 -19.53 2.49
N PRO A 107 -1.50 -18.82 1.56
CA PRO A 107 -2.88 -18.38 1.73
C PRO A 107 -3.83 -19.58 1.74
N ASP A 108 -4.87 -19.52 2.56
CA ASP A 108 -5.98 -20.49 2.50
C ASP A 108 -6.77 -20.25 1.20
N ILE A 109 -6.85 -21.28 0.33
CA ILE A 109 -7.50 -21.24 -1.00
C ILE A 109 -8.78 -22.07 -1.00
#